data_AF-A0A180EMT9-F1
#
_entry.id   AF-A0A180EMT9-F1
#
_cell.length_a   1.000
_cell.length_b   1.000
_cell.length_c   1.000
_cell.angle_alpha   90.00
_cell.angle_beta   90.00
_cell.angle_gamma   90.00
#
_symmetry.space_group_name_H-M   'P 1'
#
loop_
_entity.id
_entity.type
_entity.pdbx_description
1 polymer ?
#
loop_
_entity_poly.entity_id
_entity_poly.type
_entity_poly.pdbx_seq_one_letter_code
_entity_poly.pdbx_strand_id
1 'polypeptide(L)'
;MRSIVVKVERAGVRFSREIVLPWAATNLPADAFLVAGHEEFYWELEMQSFEANTLFVSVRSLSANPFAYDPDRKPRGVVTGLHFSPLPRADFLAQLSFYRLADLEAYLQAAGERSTELQMIVPDFSEFTEADASIPLSGFFEDRPVKFRVKFMDLTIKTGYAQGEAKFPESVDPIPFTIANDHLVAEFDTIKAFFVSRLQRQTIQVNAVLTNRPAGVWQLEGASSPQIDRIDGSMIEVFRTRTLRQIMGGGLPKIVDKQLFTPDDIFGSLEDEELGRATLPDDALDLLNAILASQAVRNAKQLHFLAGELGGVAEKLRYVLTPKFGFVFRVEGREANHFILELLNDHATYIWSIPNTWGTLAEEYAAIERELAKVGAMGRNQYRRLLSFEHLFWIVVHESSEGGVVDGFPRWRNRLLEGLG
;
A
#
# COMPACT_ATOMS: atom_id res chain seq x y z
N MET A 1 19.21 -21.36 26.93
CA MET A 1 17.84 -20.85 27.05
C MET A 1 17.05 -21.21 25.79
N ARG A 2 15.73 -21.41 25.89
CA ARG A 2 14.90 -21.71 24.71
C ARG A 2 14.40 -20.38 24.14
N SER A 3 14.93 -19.98 22.98
CA SER A 3 14.32 -18.91 22.19
C SER A 3 13.27 -19.48 21.25
N ILE A 4 12.29 -18.65 20.90
CA ILE A 4 11.22 -18.97 19.96
C ILE A 4 10.99 -17.78 19.04
N VAL A 5 10.79 -18.05 17.76
CA VAL A 5 10.29 -17.04 16.83
C VAL A 5 8.77 -17.09 16.82
N VAL A 6 8.15 -15.91 16.95
CA VAL A 6 6.70 -15.69 16.89
C VAL A 6 6.39 -14.68 15.80
N LYS A 7 5.19 -14.74 15.25
CA LYS A 7 4.68 -13.74 14.31
C LYS A 7 3.89 -12.68 15.08
N VAL A 8 4.08 -11.41 14.74
CA VAL A 8 3.39 -10.29 15.37
C VAL A 8 2.39 -9.70 14.38
N GLU A 9 1.15 -9.55 14.85
CA GLU A 9 0.00 -9.15 14.04
C GLU A 9 -0.78 -8.06 14.77
N ARG A 10 -1.67 -7.37 14.05
CA ARG A 10 -2.57 -6.37 14.65
C ARG A 10 -3.41 -6.94 15.79
N ALA A 11 -3.82 -8.19 15.68
CA ALA A 11 -4.63 -8.86 16.70
C ALA A 11 -3.82 -9.24 17.96
N GLY A 12 -2.49 -9.38 17.87
CA GLY A 12 -1.66 -9.86 18.96
C GLY A 12 -0.41 -10.62 18.50
N VAL A 13 0.08 -11.50 19.36
CA VAL A 13 1.28 -12.32 19.13
C VAL A 13 0.87 -13.76 18.80
N ARG A 14 1.24 -14.20 17.59
CA ARG A 14 0.96 -15.54 17.07
C ARG A 14 2.14 -16.48 17.28
N PHE A 15 1.90 -17.53 18.05
CA PHE A 15 2.88 -18.60 18.33
C PHE A 15 2.81 -19.73 17.31
N SER A 16 1.61 -20.00 16.78
CA SER A 16 1.32 -21.02 15.77
C SER A 16 -0.01 -20.70 15.07
N ARG A 17 -0.46 -21.53 14.13
CA ARG A 17 -1.79 -21.37 13.50
C ARG A 17 -2.94 -21.37 14.51
N GLU A 18 -2.80 -22.12 15.60
CA GLU A 18 -3.84 -22.35 16.61
C GLU A 18 -3.74 -21.40 17.80
N ILE A 19 -2.59 -20.76 18.02
CA ILE A 19 -2.32 -19.96 19.22
C ILE A 19 -2.00 -18.52 18.82
N VAL A 20 -2.93 -17.63 19.14
CA VAL A 20 -2.78 -16.17 19.07
C VAL A 20 -3.11 -15.61 20.43
N LEU A 21 -2.16 -14.93 21.05
CA LEU A 21 -2.40 -14.17 22.27
C LEU A 21 -2.75 -12.74 21.88
N PRO A 22 -3.95 -12.23 22.20
CA PRO A 22 -4.29 -10.86 21.90
C PRO A 22 -3.40 -9.88 22.66
N TRP A 23 -3.26 -8.65 22.19
CA TRP A 23 -2.49 -7.62 22.92
C TRP A 23 -3.01 -7.40 24.35
N ALA A 24 -4.33 -7.56 24.57
CA ALA A 24 -4.96 -7.51 25.89
C ALA A 24 -4.54 -8.65 26.84
N ALA A 25 -3.98 -9.74 26.31
CA ALA A 25 -3.35 -10.80 27.10
C ALA A 25 -1.85 -10.55 27.34
N THR A 26 -1.36 -9.34 27.03
CA THR A 26 0.01 -8.91 27.28
C THR A 26 0.08 -7.77 28.29
N ASN A 27 1.28 -7.42 28.75
CA ASN A 27 1.49 -6.23 29.56
C ASN A 27 1.54 -4.93 28.74
N LEU A 28 1.50 -4.99 27.41
CA LEU A 28 1.48 -3.79 26.56
C LEU A 28 0.06 -3.20 26.51
N PRO A 29 -0.08 -1.86 26.51
CA PRO A 29 -1.38 -1.18 26.47
C PRO A 29 -2.04 -1.33 25.10
N ALA A 30 -2.96 -2.29 24.97
CA ALA A 30 -3.57 -2.70 23.70
C ALA A 30 -4.34 -1.58 22.95
N ASP A 31 -4.76 -0.52 23.64
CA ASP A 31 -5.45 0.64 23.06
C ASP A 31 -4.51 1.80 22.71
N ALA A 32 -3.23 1.71 23.11
CA ALA A 32 -2.26 2.77 22.92
C ALA A 32 -1.36 2.57 21.70
N PHE A 33 -1.48 1.47 20.95
CA PHE A 33 -0.71 1.26 19.72
C PHE A 33 -1.42 0.35 18.72
N LEU A 34 -1.00 0.44 17.45
CA LEU A 34 -1.38 -0.47 16.37
C LEU A 34 -0.16 -0.88 15.58
N VAL A 35 0.10 -2.19 15.50
CA VAL A 35 1.14 -2.75 14.62
C VAL A 35 0.78 -2.48 13.16
N ALA A 36 1.77 -2.14 12.34
CA ALA A 36 1.60 -1.93 10.90
C ALA A 36 1.01 -3.20 10.25
N GLY A 37 -0.01 -3.03 9.41
CA GLY A 37 -0.78 -4.16 8.86
C GLY A 37 -0.33 -4.63 7.48
N HIS A 38 0.64 -3.95 6.87
CA HIS A 38 1.14 -4.23 5.53
C HIS A 38 2.46 -5.02 5.52
N GLU A 39 3.08 -5.22 6.70
CA GLU A 39 4.33 -5.96 6.87
C GLU A 39 4.14 -7.12 7.86
N GLU A 40 4.88 -8.21 7.65
CA GLU A 40 4.91 -9.33 8.59
C GLU A 40 6.10 -9.17 9.54
N PHE A 41 5.82 -8.99 10.83
CA PHE A 41 6.85 -8.87 11.85
C PHE A 41 7.09 -10.21 12.54
N TYR A 42 8.35 -10.57 12.72
CA TYR A 42 8.76 -11.78 13.41
C TYR A 42 9.68 -11.42 14.56
N TRP A 43 9.33 -11.83 15.78
CA TRP A 43 10.11 -11.55 16.98
C TRP A 43 10.75 -12.83 17.51
N GLU A 44 12.03 -12.76 17.87
CA GLU A 44 12.69 -13.80 18.63
C GLU A 44 12.55 -13.49 20.13
N LEU A 45 11.77 -14.32 20.81
CA LEU A 45 11.52 -14.23 22.24
C LEU A 45 12.39 -15.23 22.97
N GLU A 46 13.02 -14.81 24.05
CA GLU A 46 13.72 -15.67 25.00
C GLU A 46 12.89 -15.83 26.27
N MET A 47 12.57 -17.07 26.62
CA MET A 47 11.83 -17.37 27.84
C MET A 47 12.70 -17.13 29.08
N GLN A 48 12.20 -16.32 30.01
CA GLN A 48 12.80 -16.07 31.32
C GLN A 48 12.18 -16.97 32.40
N SER A 49 10.84 -16.95 32.50
CA SER A 49 10.08 -17.81 33.43
C SER A 49 8.69 -18.12 32.87
N PHE A 50 8.00 -19.08 33.50
CA PHE A 50 6.63 -19.45 33.18
C PHE A 50 5.86 -19.69 34.48
N GLU A 51 4.91 -18.82 34.78
CA GLU A 51 4.17 -18.81 36.04
C GLU A 51 2.68 -18.58 35.78
N ALA A 52 1.81 -19.39 36.38
CA ALA A 52 0.35 -19.24 36.28
C ALA A 52 -0.18 -19.09 34.84
N ASN A 53 0.36 -19.86 33.89
CA ASN A 53 0.05 -19.80 32.45
C ASN A 53 0.46 -18.50 31.73
N THR A 54 1.26 -17.65 32.38
CA THR A 54 1.86 -16.44 31.80
C THR A 54 3.33 -16.70 31.48
N LEU A 55 3.72 -16.40 30.23
CA LEU A 55 5.09 -16.51 29.78
C LEU A 55 5.82 -15.17 29.97
N PHE A 56 6.90 -15.16 30.73
CA PHE A 56 7.76 -13.98 30.87
C PHE A 56 8.91 -14.08 29.87
N VAL A 57 9.06 -13.05 29.04
CA VAL A 57 9.99 -13.06 27.91
C VAL A 57 10.80 -11.78 27.82
N SER A 58 12.02 -11.92 27.30
CA SER A 58 12.79 -10.82 26.71
C SER A 58 12.80 -10.94 25.20
N VAL A 59 12.75 -9.82 24.48
CA VAL A 59 12.88 -9.83 23.03
C VAL A 59 14.36 -9.75 22.67
N ARG A 60 14.89 -10.80 22.03
CA ARG A 60 16.27 -10.84 21.52
C ARG A 60 16.40 -10.09 20.21
N SER A 61 15.41 -10.24 19.33
CA SER A 61 15.36 -9.58 18.04
C SER A 61 13.92 -9.26 17.69
N LEU A 62 13.67 -8.00 17.32
CA LEU A 62 12.40 -7.53 16.77
C LEU A 62 12.32 -7.76 15.24
N SER A 63 13.40 -8.24 14.63
CA SER A 63 13.52 -8.53 13.18
C SER A 63 14.06 -9.95 12.98
N ALA A 64 13.41 -10.94 13.60
CA ALA A 64 13.82 -12.33 13.49
C ALA A 64 13.60 -12.88 12.07
N ASN A 65 14.39 -13.88 11.70
CA ASN A 65 14.27 -14.53 10.39
C ASN A 65 12.90 -15.23 10.26
N PRO A 66 12.08 -14.92 9.24
CA PRO A 66 10.79 -15.57 9.00
C PRO A 66 10.89 -17.10 8.86
N PHE A 67 12.00 -17.62 8.33
CA PHE A 67 12.21 -19.07 8.18
C PHE A 67 12.37 -19.82 9.51
N ALA A 68 12.63 -19.10 10.61
CA ALA A 68 12.69 -19.67 11.96
C ALA A 68 11.32 -19.71 12.66
N TYR A 69 10.29 -19.12 12.07
CA TYR A 69 8.91 -19.26 12.53
C TYR A 69 8.34 -20.62 12.10
N ASP A 70 7.78 -21.34 13.07
CA ASP A 70 7.16 -22.64 12.85
C ASP A 70 5.63 -22.51 13.07
N PRO A 71 4.82 -22.44 12.00
CA PRO A 71 3.37 -22.29 12.12
C PRO A 71 2.67 -23.52 12.69
N ASP A 72 3.30 -24.70 12.63
CA ASP A 72 2.73 -25.98 13.06
C ASP A 72 3.28 -26.43 14.44
N ARG A 73 3.93 -25.50 15.14
CA ARG A 73 4.51 -25.72 16.48
C ARG A 73 3.45 -26.16 17.48
N LYS A 74 3.66 -27.34 18.08
CA LYS A 74 2.82 -27.84 19.17
C LYS A 74 3.18 -27.18 20.51
N PRO A 75 2.21 -26.61 21.25
CA PRO A 75 2.47 -26.03 22.56
C PRO A 75 2.93 -27.11 23.55
N ARG A 76 3.91 -26.77 24.38
CA ARG A 76 4.34 -27.62 25.50
C ARG A 76 3.55 -27.38 26.79
N GLY A 77 2.72 -26.34 26.82
CA GLY A 77 1.87 -25.94 27.94
C GLY A 77 0.84 -24.90 27.48
N VAL A 78 -0.20 -24.68 28.28
CA VAL A 78 -1.23 -23.67 27.99
C VAL A 78 -0.66 -22.30 28.34
N VAL A 79 -0.45 -21.46 27.33
CA VAL A 79 -0.05 -20.06 27.52
C VAL A 79 -1.29 -19.21 27.33
N THR A 80 -1.70 -18.50 28.38
CA THR A 80 -2.85 -17.57 28.36
C THR A 80 -2.44 -16.11 28.49
N GLY A 81 -1.17 -15.83 28.83
CA GLY A 81 -0.64 -14.48 28.96
C GLY A 81 0.82 -14.38 28.54
N LEU A 82 1.23 -13.18 28.12
CA LEU A 82 2.60 -12.88 27.71
C LEU A 82 3.09 -11.59 28.37
N HIS A 83 4.18 -11.66 29.13
CA HIS A 83 4.75 -10.50 29.78
C HIS A 83 6.12 -10.18 29.19
N PHE A 84 6.23 -9.03 28.53
CA PHE A 84 7.47 -8.54 27.96
C PHE A 84 8.32 -7.80 29.00
N SER A 85 9.61 -8.09 29.00
CA SER A 85 10.62 -7.16 29.51
C SER A 85 10.61 -5.85 28.69
N PRO A 86 11.15 -4.73 29.20
CA PRO A 86 11.22 -3.48 28.47
C PRO A 86 11.77 -3.66 27.06
N LEU A 87 11.03 -3.15 26.07
CA LEU A 87 11.31 -3.35 24.65
C LEU A 87 12.33 -2.33 24.13
N PRO A 88 13.21 -2.70 23.17
CA PRO A 88 14.07 -1.75 22.48
C PRO A 88 13.25 -0.64 21.81
N ARG A 89 13.39 0.60 22.31
CA ARG A 89 12.54 1.74 21.95
C ARG A 89 12.46 1.98 20.45
N ALA A 90 13.61 2.10 19.78
CA ALA A 90 13.66 2.45 18.37
C ALA A 90 13.05 1.36 17.48
N ASP A 91 13.44 0.12 17.72
CA ASP A 91 13.05 -1.03 16.90
C ASP A 91 11.56 -1.37 17.09
N PHE A 92 11.02 -1.22 18.31
CA PHE A 92 9.61 -1.49 18.55
C PHE A 92 8.71 -0.41 17.94
N LEU A 93 9.05 0.87 18.12
CA LEU A 93 8.26 1.99 17.57
C LEU A 93 8.23 1.98 16.03
N ALA A 94 9.29 1.49 15.38
CA ALA A 94 9.35 1.35 13.92
C ALA A 94 8.31 0.37 13.35
N GLN A 95 7.76 -0.54 14.16
CA GLN A 95 6.78 -1.54 13.72
C GLN A 95 5.32 -1.10 13.93
N LEU A 96 5.12 0.11 14.45
CA LEU A 96 3.80 0.62 14.82
C LEU A 96 3.30 1.60 13.75
N SER A 97 2.09 1.36 13.25
CA SER A 97 1.35 2.31 12.41
C SER A 97 0.69 3.44 13.19
N PHE A 98 0.48 3.25 14.49
CA PHE A 98 -0.05 4.25 15.41
C PHE A 98 0.44 3.96 16.82
N TYR A 99 0.75 4.98 17.60
CA TYR A 99 1.01 4.83 19.04
C TYR A 99 0.83 6.13 19.83
N ARG A 100 0.51 5.99 21.12
CA ARG A 100 0.54 7.07 22.11
C ARG A 100 1.77 6.89 23.00
N LEU A 101 2.81 7.66 22.73
CA LEU A 101 4.13 7.49 23.38
C LEU A 101 4.07 7.53 24.92
N ALA A 102 3.24 8.42 25.48
CA ALA A 102 3.08 8.58 26.92
C ALA A 102 2.62 7.29 27.63
N ASP A 103 1.81 6.48 26.95
CA ASP A 103 1.29 5.22 27.51
C ASP A 103 2.29 4.06 27.35
N LEU A 104 3.21 4.18 26.38
CA LEU A 104 4.23 3.18 26.09
C LEU A 104 5.52 3.37 26.88
N GLU A 105 5.82 4.59 27.34
CA GLU A 105 7.13 4.94 27.93
C GLU A 105 7.55 4.00 29.08
N ALA A 106 6.60 3.50 29.88
CA ALA A 106 6.86 2.56 30.98
C ALA A 106 7.28 1.14 30.53
N TYR A 107 7.08 0.80 29.25
CA TYR A 107 7.36 -0.51 28.65
C TYR A 107 8.53 -0.47 27.67
N LEU A 108 9.15 0.69 27.46
CA LEU A 108 10.28 0.88 26.57
C LEU A 108 11.57 0.98 27.39
N GLN A 109 12.65 0.44 26.84
CA GLN A 109 13.99 0.70 27.35
C GLN A 109 14.28 2.20 27.25
N ALA A 110 14.90 2.77 28.29
CA ALA A 110 15.33 4.16 28.28
C ALA A 110 16.21 4.44 27.05
N ALA A 111 16.13 5.65 26.51
CA ALA A 111 17.00 6.07 25.41
C ALA A 111 18.44 6.20 25.94
N GLY A 112 19.17 5.09 25.93
CA GLY A 112 20.60 5.01 26.28
C GLY A 112 20.92 3.98 27.35
N GLU A 113 20.93 2.70 26.98
CA GLU A 113 21.84 1.68 27.51
C GLU A 113 21.81 0.47 26.57
N ARG A 114 22.59 0.52 25.48
CA ARG A 114 23.13 -0.71 24.88
C ARG A 114 24.25 -1.19 25.80
N SER A 115 23.90 -1.88 26.88
CA SER A 115 24.79 -2.87 27.48
C SER A 115 24.79 -4.10 26.58
N THR A 116 25.68 -4.10 25.59
CA THR A 116 26.22 -5.35 25.06
C THR A 116 27.17 -5.89 26.12
N GLU A 117 26.88 -7.06 26.67
CA GLU A 117 27.82 -7.82 27.47
C GLU A 117 29.11 -8.06 26.66
N LEU A 118 30.21 -7.45 27.10
CA LEU A 118 31.46 -8.17 27.25
C LEU A 118 31.89 -7.99 28.70
N GLN A 119 31.93 -9.13 29.41
CA GLN A 119 32.20 -9.24 30.84
C GLN A 119 33.54 -8.56 31.20
N MET A 120 33.49 -7.57 32.09
CA MET A 120 34.67 -7.11 32.82
C MET A 120 34.72 -7.82 34.17
N ILE A 121 35.54 -8.87 34.24
CA ILE A 121 36.17 -9.27 35.50
C ILE A 121 37.42 -8.40 35.60
N VAL A 122 37.48 -7.58 36.66
CA VAL A 122 38.70 -6.85 37.02
C VAL A 122 39.53 -7.75 37.94
N PRO A 123 40.76 -8.11 37.56
CA PRO A 123 41.81 -8.30 38.54
C PRO A 123 42.70 -7.06 38.58
N ASP A 124 43.00 -6.70 39.82
CA ASP A 124 44.04 -5.81 40.30
C ASP A 124 45.38 -6.02 39.55
N PHE A 125 45.91 -4.96 38.96
CA PHE A 125 47.25 -4.93 38.38
C PHE A 125 48.21 -4.28 39.37
N SER A 126 48.63 -5.07 40.35
CA SER A 126 49.96 -4.93 40.93
C SER A 126 50.93 -5.77 40.11
N GLU A 127 52.00 -5.11 39.67
CA GLU A 127 53.20 -5.66 39.03
C GLU A 127 53.05 -6.13 37.57
N PHE A 128 53.83 -5.49 36.69
CA PHE A 128 54.79 -6.10 35.75
C PHE A 128 55.15 -5.11 34.62
N THR A 129 56.23 -4.40 34.90
CA THR A 129 57.36 -4.02 34.02
C THR A 129 57.22 -4.02 32.50
N GLU A 130 57.64 -2.87 31.94
CA GLU A 130 58.36 -2.64 30.69
C GLU A 130 58.79 -3.88 29.88
N ALA A 131 58.35 -3.95 28.62
CA ALA A 131 59.26 -4.01 27.48
C ALA A 131 58.50 -3.91 26.14
N ASP A 132 58.91 -2.91 25.37
CA ASP A 132 59.10 -2.89 23.92
C ASP A 132 57.95 -2.99 22.89
N ALA A 133 57.98 -1.94 22.05
CA ALA A 133 57.83 -1.97 20.58
C ALA A 133 56.44 -1.75 19.95
N SER A 134 56.06 -0.46 19.91
CA SER A 134 55.66 0.29 18.70
C SER A 134 54.83 -0.38 17.59
N ILE A 135 53.55 -0.01 17.51
CA ILE A 135 52.81 0.21 16.25
C ILE A 135 51.94 1.48 16.44
N PRO A 136 51.98 2.49 15.56
CA PRO A 136 51.28 3.76 15.81
C PRO A 136 49.76 3.61 15.56
N LEU A 137 48.97 4.04 16.56
CA LEU A 137 47.55 4.29 16.43
C LEU A 137 47.37 5.72 15.89
N SER A 138 47.12 5.88 14.60
CA SER A 138 46.69 7.17 14.04
C SER A 138 45.89 6.97 12.75
N GLY A 139 44.57 6.84 12.89
CA GLY A 139 43.61 7.10 11.81
C GLY A 139 42.65 8.17 12.30
N PHE A 140 42.76 9.38 11.75
CA PHE A 140 41.85 10.49 12.02
C PHE A 140 40.48 10.18 11.39
N PHE A 141 39.41 10.23 12.18
CA PHE A 141 38.05 10.29 11.67
C PHE A 141 37.75 11.75 11.33
N GLU A 142 37.62 12.07 10.03
CA GLU A 142 37.24 13.40 9.58
C GLU A 142 35.83 13.35 9.00
N ASP A 143 34.86 13.75 9.82
CA ASP A 143 33.46 13.90 9.40
C ASP A 143 33.28 15.33 8.87
N ARG A 144 32.95 15.45 7.58
CA ARG A 144 32.80 16.75 6.91
C ARG A 144 31.41 16.88 6.28
N PRO A 145 30.60 17.90 6.67
CA PRO A 145 29.34 18.15 5.97
C PRO A 145 29.63 18.63 4.55
N VAL A 146 28.97 18.01 3.57
CA VAL A 146 29.11 18.33 2.15
C VAL A 146 27.76 18.70 1.54
N LYS A 147 27.80 19.63 0.58
CA LYS A 147 26.65 20.03 -0.23
C LYS A 147 27.04 19.97 -1.68
N PHE A 148 26.29 19.22 -2.47
CA PHE A 148 26.57 19.06 -3.90
C PHE A 148 25.27 19.01 -4.70
N ARG A 149 25.40 19.13 -6.02
CA ARG A 149 24.27 19.09 -6.95
C ARG A 149 24.41 17.90 -7.87
N VAL A 150 23.29 17.22 -8.09
CA VAL A 150 23.17 16.11 -9.05
C VAL A 150 21.96 16.37 -9.94
N LYS A 151 22.00 15.88 -11.19
CA LYS A 151 20.80 15.94 -12.03
C LYS A 151 19.79 14.96 -11.49
N PHE A 152 18.52 15.35 -11.49
CA PHE A 152 17.45 14.46 -11.04
C PHE A 152 17.39 13.18 -11.90
N MET A 153 17.64 13.32 -13.21
CA MET A 153 17.63 12.20 -14.16
C MET A 153 18.72 11.14 -13.89
N ASP A 154 19.82 11.54 -13.25
CA ASP A 154 20.95 10.65 -12.94
C ASP A 154 20.69 9.83 -11.66
N LEU A 155 19.59 10.09 -10.95
CA LEU A 155 19.16 9.30 -9.80
C LEU A 155 18.42 8.05 -10.26
N THR A 156 18.57 6.96 -9.53
CA THR A 156 17.73 5.78 -9.64
C THR A 156 16.70 5.81 -8.51
N ILE A 157 15.42 5.88 -8.87
CA ILE A 157 14.33 5.85 -7.89
C ILE A 157 14.01 4.39 -7.55
N LYS A 158 13.92 4.10 -6.26
CA LYS A 158 13.48 2.82 -5.70
C LYS A 158 12.41 3.08 -4.66
N THR A 159 11.72 2.02 -4.26
CA THR A 159 10.69 2.13 -3.22
C THR A 159 11.31 2.62 -1.92
N GLY A 160 10.83 3.77 -1.43
CA GLY A 160 11.27 4.43 -0.21
C GLY A 160 12.53 5.30 -0.33
N TYR A 161 13.20 5.36 -1.49
CA TYR A 161 14.43 6.16 -1.62
C TYR A 161 14.88 6.48 -3.05
N ALA A 162 15.68 7.54 -3.20
CA ALA A 162 16.43 7.85 -4.42
C ALA A 162 17.93 7.56 -4.22
N GLN A 163 18.54 6.83 -5.15
CA GLN A 163 19.95 6.47 -5.15
C GLN A 163 20.71 7.27 -6.21
N GLY A 164 21.95 7.67 -5.91
CA GLY A 164 22.84 8.29 -6.89
C GLY A 164 24.30 8.12 -6.51
N GLU A 165 25.19 8.69 -7.34
CA GLU A 165 26.64 8.65 -7.11
C GLU A 165 27.22 10.06 -7.22
N ALA A 166 28.22 10.36 -6.39
CA ALA A 166 28.88 11.66 -6.38
C ALA A 166 30.41 11.49 -6.33
N LYS A 167 31.11 12.24 -7.19
CA LYS A 167 32.57 12.22 -7.24
C LYS A 167 33.16 13.28 -6.30
N PHE A 168 34.11 12.85 -5.48
CA PHE A 168 34.85 13.72 -4.55
C PHE A 168 36.35 13.61 -4.83
N PRO A 169 37.14 14.69 -4.69
CA PRO A 169 38.59 14.64 -4.84
C PRO A 169 39.29 13.58 -3.97
N GLU A 170 38.69 13.26 -2.83
CA GLU A 170 39.21 12.35 -1.83
C GLU A 170 39.03 10.86 -2.20
N SER A 171 38.22 10.54 -3.22
CA SER A 171 37.96 9.19 -3.70
C SER A 171 38.25 9.05 -5.19
N VAL A 172 38.89 7.96 -5.59
CA VAL A 172 39.12 7.61 -7.01
C VAL A 172 37.79 7.30 -7.70
N ASP A 173 36.96 6.52 -7.01
CA ASP A 173 35.64 6.07 -7.49
C ASP A 173 34.51 6.98 -6.99
N PRO A 174 33.41 7.13 -7.76
CA PRO A 174 32.20 7.79 -7.28
C PRO A 174 31.67 7.13 -6.00
N ILE A 175 31.28 7.95 -5.03
CA ILE A 175 30.72 7.48 -3.77
C ILE A 175 29.20 7.42 -3.91
N PRO A 176 28.56 6.26 -3.67
CA PRO A 176 27.10 6.14 -3.72
C PRO A 176 26.45 6.85 -2.52
N PHE A 177 25.24 7.37 -2.73
CA PHE A 177 24.41 7.95 -1.69
C PHE A 177 22.94 7.54 -1.86
N THR A 178 22.19 7.62 -0.77
CA THR A 178 20.77 7.27 -0.72
C THR A 178 20.00 8.34 0.03
N ILE A 179 18.96 8.89 -0.60
CA ILE A 179 18.05 9.88 -0.04
C ILE A 179 16.72 9.20 0.25
N ALA A 180 16.38 9.03 1.52
CA ALA A 180 15.12 8.41 1.92
C ALA A 180 13.92 9.33 1.61
N ASN A 181 12.84 8.74 1.09
CA ASN A 181 11.52 9.37 0.95
C ASN A 181 10.46 8.26 0.76
N ASP A 182 9.57 8.12 1.75
CA ASP A 182 8.54 7.08 1.82
C ASP A 182 7.47 7.17 0.73
N HIS A 183 7.37 8.29 0.03
CA HIS A 183 6.45 8.49 -1.08
C HIS A 183 7.04 8.10 -2.44
N LEU A 184 8.31 7.70 -2.50
CA LEU A 184 8.92 7.18 -3.71
C LEU A 184 8.57 5.70 -3.90
N VAL A 185 8.16 5.36 -5.11
CA VAL A 185 7.95 3.98 -5.57
C VAL A 185 8.84 3.71 -6.77
N ALA A 186 9.23 2.46 -7.02
CA ALA A 186 10.19 2.11 -8.08
C ALA A 186 9.70 2.52 -9.48
N GLU A 187 8.39 2.48 -9.70
CA GLU A 187 7.71 2.91 -10.94
C GLU A 187 7.98 4.39 -11.26
N PHE A 188 8.35 5.20 -10.26
CA PHE A 188 8.70 6.60 -10.47
C PHE A 188 10.02 6.80 -11.24
N ASP A 189 10.87 5.77 -11.34
CA ASP A 189 12.13 5.86 -12.07
C ASP A 189 11.91 6.05 -13.58
N THR A 190 10.84 5.50 -14.15
CA THR A 190 10.56 5.65 -15.59
C THR A 190 10.01 7.05 -15.91
N ILE A 191 9.30 7.67 -14.95
CA ILE A 191 8.67 8.98 -15.08
C ILE A 191 9.48 10.14 -14.47
N LYS A 192 10.81 10.02 -14.34
CA LYS A 192 11.66 11.09 -13.77
C LYS A 192 11.47 12.46 -14.42
N ALA A 193 11.15 12.51 -15.72
CA ALA A 193 10.88 13.74 -16.45
C ALA A 193 9.65 14.52 -15.92
N PHE A 194 8.65 13.81 -15.39
CA PHE A 194 7.49 14.42 -14.74
C PHE A 194 7.91 15.22 -13.51
N PHE A 195 8.72 14.62 -12.62
CA PHE A 195 9.19 15.26 -11.40
C PHE A 195 10.11 16.45 -11.70
N VAL A 196 10.97 16.34 -12.71
CA VAL A 196 11.79 17.47 -13.20
C VAL A 196 10.91 18.66 -13.63
N SER A 197 9.84 18.39 -14.38
CA SER A 197 8.90 19.41 -14.84
C SER A 197 8.12 20.03 -13.69
N ARG A 198 7.69 19.21 -12.70
CA ARG A 198 6.94 19.67 -11.52
C ARG A 198 7.77 20.44 -10.51
N LEU A 199 8.99 19.98 -10.24
CA LEU A 199 9.94 20.66 -9.37
C LEU A 199 10.51 21.93 -10.05
N GLN A 200 10.27 22.10 -11.36
CA GLN A 200 10.81 23.17 -12.20
C GLN A 200 12.34 23.26 -12.12
N ARG A 201 13.00 22.11 -11.95
CA ARG A 201 14.44 22.00 -11.72
C ARG A 201 14.99 20.71 -12.30
N GLN A 202 16.07 20.85 -13.07
CA GLN A 202 16.84 19.72 -13.63
C GLN A 202 17.82 19.10 -12.62
N THR A 203 18.14 19.83 -11.55
CA THR A 203 19.11 19.42 -10.53
C THR A 203 18.53 19.53 -9.13
N ILE A 204 18.95 18.64 -8.26
CA ILE A 204 18.64 18.66 -6.83
C ILE A 204 19.90 19.02 -6.04
N GLN A 205 19.69 19.58 -4.85
CA GLN A 205 20.75 19.77 -3.87
C GLN A 205 20.72 18.60 -2.90
N VAL A 206 21.88 17.99 -2.68
CA VAL A 206 22.07 16.91 -1.70
C VAL A 206 22.91 17.46 -0.56
N ASN A 207 22.43 17.28 0.68
CA ASN A 207 23.19 17.53 1.90
C ASN A 207 23.54 16.18 2.50
N ALA A 208 24.81 15.92 2.80
CA ALA A 208 25.28 14.67 3.39
C ALA A 208 26.50 14.92 4.28
N VAL A 209 26.91 13.92 5.06
CA VAL A 209 28.17 13.91 5.81
C VAL A 209 29.14 12.97 5.10
N LEU A 210 30.30 13.48 4.72
CA LEU A 210 31.39 12.68 4.16
C LEU A 210 32.24 12.15 5.34
N THR A 211 32.33 10.83 5.46
CA THR A 211 32.97 10.14 6.57
C THR A 211 34.13 9.28 6.06
N ASN A 212 35.29 9.36 6.70
CA ASN A 212 36.41 8.46 6.47
C ASN A 212 36.30 7.23 7.38
N ARG A 213 36.10 6.04 6.82
CA ARG A 213 36.05 4.77 7.56
C ARG A 213 37.45 4.14 7.67
N PRO A 214 37.70 3.27 8.68
CA PRO A 214 38.96 2.54 8.80
C PRO A 214 39.32 1.83 7.48
N ALA A 215 40.60 1.86 7.11
CA ALA A 215 41.15 1.49 5.79
C ALA A 215 41.05 2.55 4.67
N GLY A 216 40.62 3.78 4.97
CA GLY A 216 40.69 4.91 4.03
C GLY A 216 39.54 4.94 3.01
N VAL A 217 38.42 4.30 3.32
CA VAL A 217 37.23 4.25 2.46
C VAL A 217 36.31 5.42 2.82
N TRP A 218 35.97 6.23 1.82
CA TRP A 218 35.05 7.36 1.98
C TRP A 218 33.60 6.95 1.75
N GLN A 219 32.69 7.41 2.60
CA GLN A 219 31.25 7.14 2.50
C GLN A 219 30.43 8.41 2.73
N LEU A 220 29.22 8.46 2.14
CA LEU A 220 28.24 9.52 2.39
C LEU A 220 27.15 9.00 3.32
N GLU A 221 26.94 9.70 4.42
CA GLU A 221 25.92 9.37 5.43
C GLU A 221 24.88 10.48 5.55
N GLY A 222 23.63 10.11 5.88
CA GLY A 222 22.55 11.06 6.14
C GLY A 222 22.18 11.94 4.95
N ALA A 223 22.24 11.41 3.73
CA ALA A 223 21.93 12.20 2.53
C ALA A 223 20.45 12.61 2.51
N SER A 224 20.20 13.92 2.39
CA SER A 224 18.86 14.51 2.31
C SER A 224 18.79 15.52 1.17
N SER A 225 17.60 15.72 0.62
CA SER A 225 17.38 16.72 -0.42
C SER A 225 16.02 17.41 -0.29
N PRO A 226 15.99 18.75 -0.12
CA PRO A 226 14.73 19.49 -0.05
C PRO A 226 13.86 19.38 -1.31
N GLN A 227 14.44 18.97 -2.45
CA GLN A 227 13.68 18.73 -3.67
C GLN A 227 13.05 17.34 -3.68
N ILE A 228 13.76 16.33 -3.16
CA ILE A 228 13.20 14.99 -3.01
C ILE A 228 12.11 15.01 -1.94
N ASP A 229 12.30 15.73 -0.82
CA ASP A 229 11.30 15.87 0.25
C ASP A 229 9.97 16.50 -0.22
N ARG A 230 9.98 17.24 -1.34
CA ARG A 230 8.76 17.81 -1.95
C ARG A 230 7.93 16.81 -2.74
N ILE A 231 8.50 15.65 -3.05
CA ILE A 231 7.73 14.54 -3.64
C ILE A 231 7.00 13.88 -2.48
N ASP A 232 5.83 14.42 -2.15
CA ASP A 232 4.99 13.96 -1.06
C ASP A 232 3.67 13.40 -1.57
N GLY A 233 2.86 12.84 -0.66
CA GLY A 233 1.53 12.33 -0.99
C GLY A 233 0.63 13.39 -1.65
N SER A 234 0.77 14.68 -1.30
CA SER A 234 -0.05 15.75 -1.88
C SER A 234 0.28 15.99 -3.35
N MET A 235 1.57 15.93 -3.74
CA MET A 235 2.01 16.06 -5.12
C MET A 235 1.47 14.91 -5.98
N ILE A 236 1.51 13.69 -5.44
CA ILE A 236 1.01 12.48 -6.11
C ILE A 236 -0.52 12.57 -6.28
N GLU A 237 -1.24 12.98 -5.24
CA GLU A 237 -2.71 13.13 -5.27
C GLU A 237 -3.19 14.15 -6.31
N VAL A 238 -2.48 15.26 -6.48
CA VAL A 238 -2.81 16.25 -7.52
C VAL A 238 -2.75 15.62 -8.92
N PHE A 239 -1.77 14.75 -9.14
CA PHE A 239 -1.66 14.03 -10.40
C PHE A 239 -2.78 12.99 -10.55
N ARG A 240 -2.95 12.10 -9.57
CA ARG A 240 -4.01 11.09 -9.53
C ARG A 240 -5.37 11.70 -9.84
N THR A 241 -5.72 12.78 -9.14
CA THR A 241 -6.98 13.50 -9.32
C THR A 241 -7.12 14.08 -10.74
N ARG A 242 -6.04 14.63 -11.31
CA ARG A 242 -6.05 15.15 -12.69
C ARG A 242 -6.32 14.03 -13.69
N THR A 243 -5.65 12.90 -13.54
CA THR A 243 -5.77 11.74 -14.43
C THR A 243 -7.17 11.14 -14.36
N LEU A 244 -7.72 10.98 -13.16
CA LEU A 244 -9.11 10.55 -12.98
C LEU A 244 -10.11 11.50 -13.66
N ARG A 245 -9.92 12.82 -13.56
CA ARG A 245 -10.77 13.79 -14.26
C ARG A 245 -10.66 13.66 -15.78
N GLN A 246 -9.48 13.38 -16.31
CA GLN A 246 -9.29 13.19 -17.76
C GLN A 246 -10.03 11.94 -18.26
N ILE A 247 -9.93 10.83 -17.52
CA ILE A 247 -10.65 9.58 -17.81
C ILE A 247 -12.17 9.82 -17.78
N MET A 248 -12.68 10.43 -16.71
CA MET A 248 -14.11 10.68 -16.54
C MET A 248 -14.66 11.74 -17.51
N GLY A 249 -13.83 12.69 -17.93
CA GLY A 249 -14.18 13.76 -18.87
C GLY A 249 -14.25 13.34 -20.33
N GLY A 250 -14.00 12.05 -20.63
CA GLY A 250 -13.97 11.55 -22.02
C GLY A 250 -12.74 12.00 -22.80
N GLY A 251 -11.67 12.41 -22.09
CA GLY A 251 -10.42 12.91 -22.68
C GLY A 251 -9.44 11.82 -23.13
N LEU A 252 -9.88 10.56 -23.18
CA LEU A 252 -9.08 9.48 -23.76
C LEU A 252 -9.18 9.57 -25.29
N PRO A 253 -8.06 9.47 -26.02
CA PRO A 253 -8.06 9.51 -27.48
C PRO A 253 -9.01 8.45 -28.03
N LYS A 254 -10.01 8.90 -28.80
CA LYS A 254 -11.01 8.10 -29.52
C LYS A 254 -10.34 7.20 -30.57
N ILE A 255 -9.58 6.19 -30.18
CA ILE A 255 -8.87 5.31 -31.12
C ILE A 255 -9.32 3.84 -31.01
N VAL A 256 -10.31 3.51 -30.19
CA VAL A 256 -10.83 2.14 -30.17
C VAL A 256 -12.34 2.15 -30.35
N ASP A 257 -12.85 1.42 -31.34
CA ASP A 257 -14.27 1.05 -31.53
C ASP A 257 -14.79 0.13 -30.39
N LYS A 258 -14.19 0.26 -29.19
CA LYS A 258 -14.50 -0.52 -27.99
C LYS A 258 -15.39 0.31 -27.08
N GLN A 259 -16.41 -0.33 -26.52
CA GLN A 259 -17.35 0.32 -25.58
C GLN A 259 -17.10 -0.10 -24.14
N LEU A 260 -16.46 -1.25 -23.91
CA LEU A 260 -16.08 -1.75 -22.59
C LEU A 260 -14.57 -1.74 -22.42
N PHE A 261 -14.11 -1.02 -21.41
CA PHE A 261 -12.69 -0.87 -21.11
C PHE A 261 -12.34 -1.65 -19.84
N THR A 262 -11.14 -2.20 -19.79
CA THR A 262 -10.49 -2.74 -18.60
C THR A 262 -9.53 -1.69 -18.02
N PRO A 263 -8.98 -1.86 -16.80
CA PRO A 263 -7.96 -0.95 -16.28
C PRO A 263 -6.78 -0.81 -17.25
N ASP A 264 -6.32 -1.92 -17.80
CA ASP A 264 -5.23 -1.98 -18.79
C ASP A 264 -5.53 -1.13 -20.04
N ASP A 265 -6.77 -1.17 -20.56
CA ASP A 265 -7.17 -0.36 -21.71
C ASP A 265 -7.20 1.15 -21.38
N ILE A 266 -7.61 1.50 -20.16
CA ILE A 266 -7.60 2.89 -19.69
C ILE A 266 -6.16 3.38 -19.56
N PHE A 267 -5.27 2.61 -18.94
CA PHE A 267 -3.87 3.00 -18.77
C PHE A 267 -3.16 3.17 -20.11
N GLY A 268 -3.33 2.22 -21.04
CA GLY A 268 -2.73 2.28 -22.37
C GLY A 268 -3.27 3.40 -23.27
N SER A 269 -4.36 4.07 -22.87
CA SER A 269 -4.91 5.22 -23.60
C SER A 269 -4.57 6.58 -22.98
N LEU A 270 -3.84 6.62 -21.86
CA LEU A 270 -3.36 7.87 -21.27
C LEU A 270 -2.20 8.45 -22.09
N GLU A 271 -2.08 9.78 -22.11
CA GLU A 271 -0.96 10.48 -22.76
C GLU A 271 0.40 10.09 -22.15
N ASP A 272 0.39 9.70 -20.88
CA ASP A 272 1.55 9.23 -20.12
C ASP A 272 1.17 7.93 -19.40
N GLU A 273 1.24 6.81 -20.14
CA GLU A 273 0.87 5.47 -19.65
C GLU A 273 1.63 5.09 -18.38
N GLU A 274 2.95 5.33 -18.37
CA GLU A 274 3.82 4.98 -17.24
C GLU A 274 3.42 5.74 -15.98
N LEU A 275 3.11 7.03 -16.12
CA LEU A 275 2.65 7.86 -15.02
C LEU A 275 1.24 7.48 -14.55
N GLY A 276 0.38 7.06 -15.47
CA GLY A 276 -0.92 6.46 -15.17
C GLY A 276 -0.79 5.21 -14.30
N ARG A 277 0.01 4.23 -14.76
CA ARG A 277 0.29 2.98 -14.03
C ARG A 277 0.94 3.23 -12.67
N ALA A 278 1.84 4.20 -12.57
CA ALA A 278 2.54 4.49 -11.32
C ALA A 278 1.67 5.17 -10.25
N THR A 279 0.51 5.73 -10.62
CA THR A 279 -0.28 6.59 -9.72
C THR A 279 -1.72 6.17 -9.52
N LEU A 280 -2.29 5.43 -10.47
CA LEU A 280 -3.63 4.87 -10.39
C LEU A 280 -3.59 3.44 -9.84
N PRO A 281 -4.62 3.01 -9.09
CA PRO A 281 -4.70 1.63 -8.64
C PRO A 281 -4.86 0.66 -9.80
N ASP A 282 -4.10 -0.44 -9.79
CA ASP A 282 -4.22 -1.53 -10.78
C ASP A 282 -5.53 -2.31 -10.63
N ASP A 283 -6.05 -2.38 -9.40
CA ASP A 283 -7.31 -3.03 -9.10
C ASP A 283 -8.51 -2.12 -9.40
N ALA A 284 -9.53 -2.70 -10.00
CA ALA A 284 -10.70 -1.97 -10.47
C ALA A 284 -11.62 -1.48 -9.34
N LEU A 285 -11.67 -2.19 -8.21
CA LEU A 285 -12.38 -1.76 -7.00
C LEU A 285 -11.63 -0.59 -6.35
N ASP A 286 -10.30 -0.65 -6.31
CA ASP A 286 -9.49 0.47 -5.82
C ASP A 286 -9.62 1.71 -6.71
N LEU A 287 -9.68 1.53 -8.04
CA LEU A 287 -9.97 2.62 -8.97
C LEU A 287 -11.37 3.20 -8.74
N LEU A 288 -12.38 2.36 -8.52
CA LEU A 288 -13.73 2.80 -8.13
C LEU A 288 -13.67 3.64 -6.85
N ASN A 289 -13.00 3.15 -5.81
CA ASN A 289 -12.87 3.85 -4.54
C ASN A 289 -12.14 5.19 -4.70
N ALA A 290 -11.09 5.24 -5.52
CA ALA A 290 -10.38 6.47 -5.84
C ALA A 290 -11.28 7.48 -6.57
N ILE A 291 -12.11 7.02 -7.51
CA ILE A 291 -13.11 7.85 -8.20
C ILE A 291 -14.15 8.39 -7.21
N LEU A 292 -14.71 7.54 -6.35
CA LEU A 292 -15.71 7.92 -5.34
C LEU A 292 -15.14 8.87 -4.27
N ALA A 293 -13.85 8.75 -3.95
CA ALA A 293 -13.16 9.69 -3.05
C ALA A 293 -12.89 11.05 -3.72
N SER A 294 -12.69 11.08 -5.04
CA SER A 294 -12.34 12.31 -5.76
C SER A 294 -13.52 13.28 -5.98
N GLN A 295 -14.77 12.79 -5.95
CA GLN A 295 -15.96 13.62 -6.16
C GLN A 295 -17.21 13.03 -5.49
N ALA A 296 -18.17 13.89 -5.16
CA ALA A 296 -19.48 13.43 -4.70
C ALA A 296 -20.23 12.72 -5.84
N VAL A 297 -20.54 11.45 -5.64
CA VAL A 297 -21.31 10.62 -6.58
C VAL A 297 -22.67 10.27 -5.95
N ARG A 298 -23.76 10.66 -6.63
CA ARG A 298 -25.15 10.42 -6.18
C ARG A 298 -25.41 8.95 -5.85
N ASN A 299 -24.96 8.07 -6.73
CA ASN A 299 -25.18 6.63 -6.69
C ASN A 299 -23.99 5.86 -6.09
N ALA A 300 -23.21 6.48 -5.21
CA ALA A 300 -22.07 5.84 -4.55
C ALA A 300 -22.47 4.57 -3.79
N LYS A 301 -23.63 4.56 -3.10
CA LYS A 301 -24.12 3.38 -2.36
C LYS A 301 -24.39 2.20 -3.29
N GLN A 302 -24.99 2.45 -4.45
CA GLN A 302 -25.25 1.44 -5.49
C GLN A 302 -23.95 0.85 -6.00
N LEU A 303 -22.97 1.71 -6.31
CA LEU A 303 -21.66 1.28 -6.79
C LEU A 303 -20.91 0.45 -5.74
N HIS A 304 -20.91 0.86 -4.48
CA HIS A 304 -20.31 0.08 -3.39
C HIS A 304 -20.99 -1.28 -3.21
N PHE A 305 -22.32 -1.33 -3.28
CA PHE A 305 -23.06 -2.57 -3.17
C PHE A 305 -22.76 -3.53 -4.34
N LEU A 306 -22.76 -3.01 -5.57
CA LEU A 306 -22.44 -3.78 -6.76
C LEU A 306 -21.01 -4.30 -6.73
N ALA A 307 -20.05 -3.48 -6.29
CA ALA A 307 -18.64 -3.84 -6.28
C ALA A 307 -18.26 -4.76 -5.10
N GLY A 308 -18.97 -4.66 -3.97
CA GLY A 308 -18.66 -5.42 -2.75
C GLY A 308 -19.48 -6.70 -2.55
N GLU A 309 -20.81 -6.64 -2.67
CA GLU A 309 -21.69 -7.77 -2.36
C GLU A 309 -22.06 -8.62 -3.59
N LEU A 310 -22.14 -8.01 -4.76
CA LEU A 310 -22.53 -8.70 -6.01
C LEU A 310 -21.35 -8.99 -6.94
N GLY A 311 -20.27 -8.23 -6.84
CA GLY A 311 -19.05 -8.44 -7.61
C GLY A 311 -18.34 -9.70 -7.11
N GLY A 312 -18.37 -10.77 -7.91
CA GLY A 312 -17.51 -11.91 -7.67
C GLY A 312 -16.04 -11.48 -7.74
N VAL A 313 -15.26 -11.77 -6.70
CA VAL A 313 -13.82 -11.42 -6.53
C VAL A 313 -12.94 -11.88 -7.71
N ALA A 314 -13.44 -12.73 -8.60
CA ALA A 314 -12.67 -13.35 -9.68
C ALA A 314 -12.68 -12.61 -11.03
N GLU A 315 -13.61 -11.68 -11.31
CA GLU A 315 -13.74 -11.08 -12.65
C GLU A 315 -13.31 -9.61 -12.70
N LYS A 316 -12.50 -9.27 -13.73
CA LYS A 316 -12.05 -7.89 -13.99
C LYS A 316 -13.27 -7.01 -14.30
N LEU A 317 -13.58 -6.07 -13.39
CA LEU A 317 -14.60 -5.03 -13.59
C LEU A 317 -14.29 -4.21 -14.85
N ARG A 318 -15.34 -3.89 -15.61
CA ARG A 318 -15.23 -3.15 -16.88
C ARG A 318 -15.87 -1.77 -16.78
N TYR A 319 -15.47 -0.86 -17.65
CA TYR A 319 -15.89 0.54 -17.66
C TYR A 319 -16.50 0.94 -18.99
N VAL A 320 -17.43 1.88 -18.94
CA VAL A 320 -17.93 2.61 -20.10
C VAL A 320 -17.49 4.06 -19.95
N LEU A 321 -16.88 4.62 -20.98
CA LEU A 321 -16.40 6.02 -20.96
C LEU A 321 -17.42 6.99 -21.53
N THR A 322 -18.23 6.54 -22.49
CA THR A 322 -19.17 7.39 -23.25
C THR A 322 -20.57 6.78 -23.30
N PRO A 323 -21.66 7.58 -23.16
CA PRO A 323 -21.70 9.04 -23.05
C PRO A 323 -21.43 9.59 -21.64
N LYS A 324 -21.45 8.74 -20.62
CA LYS A 324 -21.03 9.05 -19.25
C LYS A 324 -20.13 7.93 -18.76
N PHE A 325 -19.21 8.27 -17.87
CA PHE A 325 -18.40 7.27 -17.18
C PHE A 325 -19.29 6.37 -16.32
N GLY A 326 -19.06 5.06 -16.36
CA GLY A 326 -19.75 4.10 -15.53
C GLY A 326 -19.09 2.74 -15.52
N PHE A 327 -19.67 1.84 -14.72
CA PHE A 327 -19.11 0.53 -14.44
C PHE A 327 -20.08 -0.55 -14.93
N VAL A 328 -19.52 -1.64 -15.45
CA VAL A 328 -20.27 -2.82 -15.86
C VAL A 328 -19.83 -3.99 -14.99
N PHE A 329 -20.77 -4.45 -14.17
CA PHE A 329 -20.63 -5.59 -13.28
C PHE A 329 -21.25 -6.82 -13.93
N ARG A 330 -20.62 -7.98 -13.76
CA ARG A 330 -21.23 -9.26 -14.10
C ARG A 330 -21.63 -9.99 -12.82
N VAL A 331 -22.85 -10.51 -12.79
CA VAL A 331 -23.39 -11.34 -11.71
C VAL A 331 -23.90 -12.63 -12.32
N GLU A 332 -23.42 -13.76 -11.84
CA GLU A 332 -23.93 -15.08 -12.24
C GLU A 332 -25.21 -15.37 -11.46
N GLY A 333 -26.34 -15.46 -12.17
CA GLY A 333 -27.63 -15.91 -11.65
C GLY A 333 -27.86 -17.38 -11.93
N ARG A 334 -28.96 -17.93 -11.40
CA ARG A 334 -29.29 -19.36 -11.54
C ARG A 334 -29.53 -19.78 -12.98
N GLU A 335 -30.23 -18.93 -13.75
CA GLU A 335 -30.65 -19.24 -15.13
C GLU A 335 -30.00 -18.32 -16.17
N ALA A 336 -29.39 -17.21 -15.73
CA ALA A 336 -28.79 -16.20 -16.60
C ALA A 336 -27.57 -15.52 -15.98
N ASN A 337 -26.66 -15.07 -16.84
CA ASN A 337 -25.59 -14.14 -16.54
C ASN A 337 -26.13 -12.72 -16.69
N HIS A 338 -26.00 -11.92 -15.64
CA HIS A 338 -26.51 -10.55 -15.59
C HIS A 338 -25.38 -9.54 -15.72
N PHE A 339 -25.48 -8.67 -16.72
CA PHE A 339 -24.57 -7.56 -16.95
C PHE A 339 -25.25 -6.27 -16.52
N ILE A 340 -24.70 -5.63 -15.48
CA ILE A 340 -25.28 -4.49 -14.78
C ILE A 340 -24.44 -3.26 -15.08
N LEU A 341 -24.99 -2.31 -15.84
CA LEU A 341 -24.38 -1.00 -16.05
C LEU A 341 -24.89 0.00 -15.02
N GLU A 342 -23.96 0.59 -14.28
CA GLU A 342 -24.19 1.68 -13.35
C GLU A 342 -23.35 2.91 -13.76
N LEU A 343 -24.02 3.92 -14.31
CA LEU A 343 -23.39 5.16 -14.74
C LEU A 343 -23.22 6.14 -13.56
N LEU A 344 -22.09 6.84 -13.49
CA LEU A 344 -21.88 7.87 -12.47
C LEU A 344 -22.95 8.96 -12.55
N ASN A 345 -23.53 9.31 -11.41
CA ASN A 345 -24.53 10.36 -11.25
C ASN A 345 -25.74 10.18 -12.17
N ASP A 346 -26.14 8.94 -12.44
CA ASP A 346 -27.33 8.63 -13.21
C ASP A 346 -28.55 8.35 -12.33
N HIS A 347 -29.70 8.16 -12.97
CA HIS A 347 -30.99 7.93 -12.33
C HIS A 347 -31.52 6.51 -12.51
N ALA A 348 -30.75 5.62 -13.13
CA ALA A 348 -31.17 4.25 -13.35
C ALA A 348 -29.97 3.32 -13.49
N THR A 349 -30.17 2.08 -13.04
CA THR A 349 -29.30 0.95 -13.30
C THR A 349 -29.86 0.16 -14.49
N TYR A 350 -29.01 -0.25 -15.41
CA TYR A 350 -29.38 -1.00 -16.61
C TYR A 350 -28.90 -2.44 -16.51
N ILE A 351 -29.77 -3.41 -16.81
CA ILE A 351 -29.45 -4.82 -16.66
C ILE A 351 -29.78 -5.56 -17.96
N TRP A 352 -28.79 -6.23 -18.52
CA TRP A 352 -28.95 -7.22 -19.60
C TRP A 352 -28.72 -8.60 -19.01
N SER A 353 -29.66 -9.52 -19.21
CA SER A 353 -29.57 -10.89 -18.72
C SER A 353 -29.51 -11.84 -19.89
N ILE A 354 -28.44 -12.62 -19.96
CA ILE A 354 -28.16 -13.58 -21.03
C ILE A 354 -28.28 -14.99 -20.43
N PRO A 355 -29.07 -15.91 -21.02
CA PRO A 355 -29.22 -17.25 -20.48
C PRO A 355 -27.86 -17.96 -20.30
N ASN A 356 -27.67 -18.71 -19.22
CA ASN A 356 -26.41 -19.42 -18.94
C ASN A 356 -26.04 -20.46 -20.03
N THR A 357 -27.00 -20.85 -20.86
CA THR A 357 -26.81 -21.75 -22.00
C THR A 357 -26.33 -21.04 -23.27
N TRP A 358 -26.25 -19.70 -23.25
CA TRP A 358 -25.97 -18.91 -24.44
C TRP A 358 -24.46 -18.63 -24.57
N GLY A 359 -23.83 -19.30 -25.54
CA GLY A 359 -22.47 -19.02 -25.96
C GLY A 359 -21.42 -19.12 -24.86
N THR A 360 -20.29 -18.48 -25.12
CA THR A 360 -19.16 -18.30 -24.22
C THR A 360 -19.20 -16.90 -23.59
N LEU A 361 -18.54 -16.73 -22.45
CA LEU A 361 -18.42 -15.42 -21.79
C LEU A 361 -17.88 -14.31 -22.71
N ALA A 362 -16.98 -14.65 -23.64
CA ALA A 362 -16.46 -13.69 -24.62
C ALA A 362 -17.56 -13.21 -25.59
N GLU A 363 -18.44 -14.11 -26.03
CA GLU A 363 -19.59 -13.78 -26.88
C GLU A 363 -20.62 -12.96 -26.10
N GLU A 364 -20.81 -13.25 -24.81
CA GLU A 364 -21.69 -12.45 -23.93
C GLU A 364 -21.19 -11.00 -23.85
N TYR A 365 -19.92 -10.79 -23.53
CA TYR A 365 -19.33 -9.45 -23.53
C TYR A 365 -19.43 -8.75 -24.88
N ALA A 366 -19.22 -9.47 -26.00
CA ALA A 366 -19.38 -8.89 -27.33
C ALA A 366 -20.84 -8.50 -27.64
N ALA A 367 -21.83 -9.24 -27.12
CA ALA A 367 -23.24 -8.84 -27.20
C ALA A 367 -23.49 -7.55 -26.40
N ILE A 368 -22.98 -7.46 -25.18
CA ILE A 368 -23.12 -6.26 -24.35
C ILE A 368 -22.43 -5.05 -24.99
N GLU A 369 -21.24 -5.20 -25.56
CA GLU A 369 -20.55 -4.11 -26.27
C GLU A 369 -21.39 -3.55 -27.43
N ARG A 370 -22.06 -4.42 -28.19
CA ARG A 370 -22.98 -3.99 -29.26
C ARG A 370 -24.17 -3.21 -28.71
N GLU A 371 -24.74 -3.64 -27.59
CA GLU A 371 -25.84 -2.91 -26.95
C GLU A 371 -25.38 -1.55 -26.40
N LEU A 372 -24.20 -1.47 -25.80
CA LEU A 372 -23.61 -0.22 -25.34
C LEU A 372 -23.31 0.74 -26.50
N ALA A 373 -22.82 0.23 -27.63
CA ALA A 373 -22.61 1.02 -28.84
C ALA A 373 -23.94 1.62 -29.34
N LYS A 374 -25.03 0.84 -29.34
CA LYS A 374 -26.37 1.33 -29.67
C LYS A 374 -26.80 2.43 -28.70
N VAL A 375 -26.64 2.23 -27.38
CA VAL A 375 -26.97 3.23 -26.36
C VAL A 375 -26.19 4.53 -26.56
N GLY A 376 -24.90 4.43 -26.89
CA GLY A 376 -24.05 5.58 -27.20
C GLY A 376 -24.49 6.33 -28.46
N ALA A 377 -24.89 5.62 -29.52
CA ALA A 377 -25.26 6.20 -30.80
C ALA A 377 -26.64 6.88 -30.82
N MET A 378 -27.67 6.22 -30.28
CA MET A 378 -29.06 6.74 -30.33
C MET A 378 -29.52 7.40 -29.02
N GLY A 379 -28.75 7.25 -27.95
CA GLY A 379 -29.09 7.74 -26.63
C GLY A 379 -30.07 6.83 -25.87
N ARG A 380 -29.95 6.86 -24.54
CA ARG A 380 -30.63 5.96 -23.59
C ARG A 380 -32.15 5.93 -23.72
N ASN A 381 -32.79 7.10 -23.89
CA ASN A 381 -34.25 7.19 -23.99
C ASN A 381 -34.78 6.56 -25.28
N GLN A 382 -34.03 6.69 -26.39
CA GLN A 382 -34.43 6.09 -27.66
C GLN A 382 -34.16 4.59 -27.65
N TYR A 383 -33.01 4.16 -27.12
CA TYR A 383 -32.70 2.73 -26.93
C TYR A 383 -33.79 2.00 -26.14
N ARG A 384 -34.23 2.58 -25.01
CA ARG A 384 -35.32 2.04 -24.17
C ARG A 384 -36.66 1.90 -24.88
N ARG A 385 -36.93 2.69 -25.92
CA ARG A 385 -38.17 2.60 -26.70
C ARG A 385 -38.08 1.58 -27.82
N LEU A 386 -36.89 1.39 -28.38
CA LEU A 386 -36.66 0.54 -29.53
C LEU A 386 -36.30 -0.91 -29.16
N LEU A 387 -35.88 -1.16 -27.91
CA LEU A 387 -35.63 -2.47 -27.30
C LEU A 387 -35.36 -3.59 -28.32
N SER A 388 -34.11 -3.66 -28.77
CA SER A 388 -33.66 -4.60 -29.81
C SER A 388 -32.79 -5.74 -29.28
N PHE A 389 -32.70 -5.87 -27.95
CA PHE A 389 -31.91 -6.93 -27.33
C PHE A 389 -32.65 -8.24 -27.43
N GLU A 390 -31.97 -9.30 -27.89
CA GLU A 390 -32.56 -10.61 -28.15
C GLU A 390 -32.93 -11.35 -26.85
N HIS A 391 -32.33 -10.95 -25.72
CA HIS A 391 -32.58 -11.53 -24.40
C HIS A 391 -33.27 -10.53 -23.47
N LEU A 392 -33.28 -10.83 -22.18
CA LEU A 392 -33.96 -10.02 -21.19
C LEU A 392 -33.17 -8.74 -20.90
N PHE A 393 -33.86 -7.60 -21.01
CA PHE A 393 -33.33 -6.31 -20.58
C PHE A 393 -34.34 -5.59 -19.70
N TRP A 394 -33.86 -5.01 -18.61
CA TRP A 394 -34.67 -4.27 -17.66
C TRP A 394 -33.85 -3.20 -16.95
N ILE A 395 -34.53 -2.34 -16.21
CA ILE A 395 -33.91 -1.22 -15.50
C ILE A 395 -34.45 -1.09 -14.09
N VAL A 396 -33.60 -0.59 -13.18
CA VAL A 396 -34.03 -0.14 -11.86
C VAL A 396 -33.87 1.37 -11.79
N VAL A 397 -35.00 2.08 -11.75
CA VAL A 397 -34.99 3.55 -11.58
C VAL A 397 -34.66 3.90 -10.14
N HIS A 398 -33.75 4.86 -9.96
CA HIS A 398 -33.36 5.38 -8.66
C HIS A 398 -34.42 6.34 -8.15
N GLU A 399 -35.12 5.97 -7.08
CA GLU A 399 -36.01 6.88 -6.39
C GLU A 399 -35.18 7.90 -5.60
N SER A 400 -35.30 9.18 -5.93
CA SER A 400 -34.90 10.27 -5.03
C SER A 400 -36.07 10.55 -4.09
N SER A 401 -35.86 10.56 -2.78
CA SER A 401 -36.85 11.17 -1.90
C SER A 401 -36.83 12.67 -2.18
N GLU A 402 -37.89 13.17 -2.80
CA GLU A 402 -38.20 14.60 -2.76
C GLU A 402 -38.33 14.97 -1.28
N GLY A 403 -37.28 15.56 -0.71
CA GLY A 403 -37.21 15.95 0.70
C GLY A 403 -36.05 15.35 1.51
N GLY A 404 -35.24 14.42 0.97
CA GLY A 404 -34.03 13.93 1.65
C GLY A 404 -34.26 13.08 2.91
N VAL A 405 -35.51 12.75 3.25
CA VAL A 405 -35.87 12.00 4.47
C VAL A 405 -35.84 10.48 4.27
N VAL A 406 -35.97 9.98 3.03
CA VAL A 406 -36.02 8.54 2.75
C VAL A 406 -34.90 8.13 1.80
N ASP A 407 -34.01 7.27 2.27
CA ASP A 407 -32.98 6.66 1.44
C ASP A 407 -33.63 5.71 0.43
N GLY A 408 -33.48 5.99 -0.88
CA GLY A 408 -34.03 5.15 -1.96
C GLY A 408 -33.24 3.86 -2.18
N PHE A 409 -32.07 3.73 -1.57
CA PHE A 409 -31.16 2.60 -1.74
C PHE A 409 -31.77 1.24 -1.37
N PRO A 410 -32.46 1.04 -0.23
CA PRO A 410 -33.04 -0.26 0.13
C PRO A 410 -34.06 -0.76 -0.91
N ARG A 411 -34.89 0.13 -1.46
CA ARG A 411 -35.86 -0.22 -2.51
C ARG A 411 -35.17 -0.61 -3.81
N TRP A 412 -34.16 0.16 -4.19
CA TRP A 412 -33.32 -0.15 -5.35
C TRP A 412 -32.65 -1.52 -5.18
N ARG A 413 -32.05 -1.80 -4.01
CA ARG A 413 -31.37 -3.06 -3.70
C ARG A 413 -32.32 -4.24 -3.80
N ASN A 414 -33.50 -4.14 -3.19
CA ASN A 414 -34.48 -5.22 -3.21
C ASN A 414 -34.97 -5.51 -4.63
N ARG A 415 -35.32 -4.47 -5.41
CA ARG A 415 -35.72 -4.64 -6.82
C ARG A 415 -34.61 -5.26 -7.67
N LEU A 416 -33.36 -4.87 -7.42
CA LEU A 416 -32.23 -5.45 -8.13
C LEU A 416 -32.11 -6.94 -7.80
N LEU A 417 -32.06 -7.31 -6.52
CA LEU A 417 -31.93 -8.70 -6.09
C LEU A 417 -33.11 -9.58 -6.54
N GLU A 418 -34.33 -9.06 -6.51
CA GLU A 418 -35.52 -9.76 -7.03
C GLU A 418 -35.41 -10.06 -8.53
N GLY A 419 -34.81 -9.18 -9.32
CA GLY A 419 -34.63 -9.39 -10.77
C GLY A 419 -33.39 -10.18 -11.16
N LEU A 420 -32.47 -10.45 -10.21
CA LEU A 420 -31.27 -11.27 -10.42
C LEU A 420 -31.46 -12.73 -9.98
N GLY A 421 -32.48 -13.02 -9.16
CA GLY A 421 -32.86 -14.38 -8.77
C GLY A 421 -33.65 -15.08 -9.86
#